data_AF-A0AAV0ZL21-F1
#
_entry.id   AF-A0AAV0ZL21-F1
#
_cell.length_a   1.000
_cell.length_b   1.000
_cell.length_c   1.000
_cell.angle_alpha   90.00
_cell.angle_beta   90.00
_cell.angle_gamma   90.00
#
_symmetry.space_group_name_H-M   'P 1'
#
loop_
_entity.id
_entity.type
_entity.pdbx_description
1 polymer ?
#
loop_
_entity_poly.entity_id
_entity_poly.type
_entity_poly.pdbx_seq_one_letter_code
_entity_poly.pdbx_strand_id
1 'polypeptide(L)'
;MILAHRFSKNILRTNELFAFKTVQMLISGMVLGSIFGNLKDGLVGAEQRVGLFAFILTFLLSSTIDALPIFLQEREILMKETSSGSYRVSSYALANGLVYLPFLLILAILFTVPLYWIVGLNQNFTAFLNFLLLIWLILYTANSVVVCFSALVPNFIVGNSVIAGVIGSSFLFSGYFISNHEIPKYWIFMHYLSLFKYPFEGFLINEFSNSKKCLEYMFGACVMKGEDILKEEGYGGESSRWKNVGVMLSFIFVYRFISYVILRYRCSRSVIF
;
A
#
# COMPACT_ATOMS: atom_id res chain seq x y z
N MET A 1 26.71 5.50 -4.20
CA MET A 1 26.81 4.06 -4.55
C MET A 1 27.18 3.19 -3.34
N ILE A 2 28.17 3.56 -2.51
CA ILE A 2 28.57 2.81 -1.30
C ILE A 2 27.44 2.65 -0.27
N LEU A 3 26.65 3.70 0.01
CA LEU A 3 25.50 3.61 0.92
C LEU A 3 24.44 2.63 0.44
N ALA A 4 24.08 2.68 -0.85
CA ALA A 4 23.09 1.77 -1.43
C ALA A 4 23.57 0.31 -1.35
N HIS A 5 24.86 0.07 -1.61
CA HIS A 5 25.46 -1.25 -1.44
C HIS A 5 25.43 -1.71 0.03
N ARG A 6 25.73 -0.82 0.99
CA ARG A 6 25.64 -1.13 2.42
C ARG A 6 24.21 -1.43 2.85
N PHE A 7 23.22 -0.63 2.44
CA PHE A 7 21.81 -0.87 2.74
C PHE A 7 21.31 -2.19 2.15
N SER A 8 21.63 -2.45 0.88
CA SER A 8 21.29 -3.72 0.22
C SER A 8 21.95 -4.89 0.95
N LYS A 9 23.24 -4.80 1.29
CA LYS A 9 23.94 -5.82 2.07
C LYS A 9 23.38 -5.96 3.49
N ASN A 10 22.92 -4.88 4.11
CA ASN A 10 22.35 -4.92 5.45
C ASN A 10 20.97 -5.61 5.44
N ILE A 11 20.13 -5.30 4.46
CA ILE A 11 18.85 -5.99 4.23
C ILE A 11 19.08 -7.47 3.94
N LEU A 12 20.06 -7.80 3.10
CA LEU A 12 20.43 -9.19 2.80
C LEU A 12 21.12 -9.91 3.99
N ARG A 13 21.69 -9.18 4.96
CA ARG A 13 22.36 -9.76 6.14
C ARG A 13 21.45 -9.86 7.35
N THR A 14 20.39 -9.05 7.43
CA THR A 14 19.26 -9.25 8.36
C THR A 14 18.31 -10.31 7.81
N ASN A 15 18.85 -11.51 7.60
CA ASN A 15 18.14 -12.64 7.01
C ASN A 15 16.87 -13.00 7.77
N GLU A 16 16.88 -12.87 9.10
CA GLU A 16 15.73 -13.24 9.93
C GLU A 16 14.50 -12.42 9.55
N LEU A 17 14.57 -11.09 9.62
CA LEU A 17 13.42 -10.24 9.38
C LEU A 17 12.94 -10.27 7.92
N PHE A 18 13.87 -10.35 6.96
CA PHE A 18 13.49 -10.50 5.55
C PHE A 18 12.85 -11.87 5.28
N ALA A 19 13.42 -12.95 5.81
CA ALA A 19 12.86 -14.29 5.66
C ALA A 19 11.46 -14.36 6.30
N PHE A 20 11.28 -13.81 7.50
CA PHE A 20 9.96 -13.72 8.13
C PHE A 20 8.95 -12.96 7.28
N LYS A 21 9.33 -11.80 6.70
CA LYS A 21 8.43 -11.04 5.82
C LYS A 21 8.09 -11.79 4.53
N THR A 22 9.07 -12.48 3.95
CA THR A 22 8.91 -13.30 2.74
C THR A 22 7.93 -14.45 3.00
N VAL A 23 8.12 -15.18 4.10
CA VAL A 23 7.25 -16.28 4.52
C VAL A 23 5.86 -15.77 4.89
N GLN A 24 5.77 -14.66 5.62
CA GLN A 24 4.49 -14.02 5.98
C GLN A 24 3.68 -13.67 4.72
N MET A 25 4.28 -13.01 3.73
CA MET A 25 3.59 -12.62 2.50
C MET A 25 3.11 -13.83 1.69
N LEU A 26 3.94 -14.86 1.58
CA LEU A 26 3.58 -16.09 0.87
C LEU A 26 2.43 -16.83 1.58
N ILE A 27 2.54 -17.05 2.89
CA ILE A 27 1.50 -17.75 3.68
C ILE A 27 0.20 -16.95 3.65
N SER A 28 0.25 -15.64 3.90
CA SER A 28 -0.95 -14.80 3.90
C SER A 28 -1.62 -14.77 2.54
N GLY A 29 -0.85 -14.71 1.44
CA GLY A 29 -1.41 -14.82 0.08
C GLY A 29 -2.10 -16.16 -0.17
N MET A 30 -1.52 -17.27 0.27
CA MET A 30 -2.13 -18.60 0.15
C MET A 30 -3.38 -18.77 1.03
N VAL A 31 -3.35 -18.30 2.27
CA VAL A 31 -4.48 -18.37 3.20
C VAL A 31 -5.65 -17.51 2.72
N LEU A 32 -5.38 -16.28 2.28
CA LEU A 32 -6.44 -15.45 1.70
C LEU A 32 -6.95 -16.04 0.40
N GLY A 33 -6.06 -16.57 -0.44
CA GLY A 33 -6.43 -17.30 -1.64
C GLY A 33 -7.40 -18.44 -1.34
N SER A 34 -7.09 -19.29 -0.36
CA SER A 34 -7.91 -20.47 -0.07
C SER A 34 -9.28 -20.11 0.53
N ILE A 35 -9.37 -19.09 1.38
CA ILE A 35 -10.64 -18.62 1.94
C ILE A 35 -11.57 -18.09 0.84
N PHE A 36 -11.01 -17.36 -0.13
CA PHE A 36 -11.75 -16.73 -1.22
C PHE A 36 -11.65 -17.50 -2.54
N GLY A 37 -11.27 -18.79 -2.53
CA GLY A 37 -11.00 -19.57 -3.75
C GLY A 37 -12.24 -19.97 -4.55
N ASN A 38 -13.42 -19.95 -3.93
CA ASN A 38 -14.69 -20.42 -4.53
C ASN A 38 -15.72 -19.29 -4.69
N LEU A 39 -15.31 -18.17 -5.27
CA LEU A 39 -16.21 -17.03 -5.50
C LEU A 39 -17.17 -17.33 -6.65
N LYS A 40 -18.48 -17.24 -6.39
CA LYS A 40 -19.51 -17.40 -7.41
C LYS A 40 -19.54 -16.20 -8.36
N ASP A 41 -19.92 -16.42 -9.61
CA ASP A 41 -20.15 -15.32 -10.56
C ASP A 41 -21.59 -14.81 -10.40
N GLY A 42 -21.76 -13.79 -9.55
CA GLY A 42 -23.04 -13.13 -9.24
C GLY A 42 -22.83 -11.99 -8.24
N LEU A 43 -23.91 -11.29 -7.86
CA LEU A 43 -23.84 -10.14 -6.92
C LEU A 43 -23.15 -10.49 -5.60
N VAL A 44 -23.50 -11.62 -5.00
CA VAL A 44 -22.86 -12.12 -3.76
C VAL A 44 -21.35 -12.31 -3.93
N GLY A 45 -20.91 -12.80 -5.09
CA GLY A 45 -19.49 -12.97 -5.38
C GLY A 45 -18.78 -11.64 -5.62
N ALA A 46 -19.46 -10.65 -6.20
CA ALA A 46 -18.92 -9.30 -6.34
C ALA A 46 -18.70 -8.65 -4.96
N GLU A 47 -19.67 -8.71 -4.06
CA GLU A 47 -19.52 -8.22 -2.68
C GLU A 47 -18.36 -8.91 -1.95
N GLN A 48 -18.22 -10.23 -2.11
CA GLN A 48 -17.09 -10.97 -1.54
C GLN A 48 -15.73 -10.53 -2.12
N ARG A 49 -15.66 -10.19 -3.42
CA ARG A 49 -14.44 -9.61 -4.04
C ARG A 49 -14.11 -8.23 -3.50
N VAL A 50 -15.13 -7.39 -3.31
CA VAL A 50 -14.97 -6.06 -2.70
C VAL A 50 -14.43 -6.18 -1.27
N GLY A 51 -14.98 -7.10 -0.46
CA GLY A 51 -14.49 -7.42 0.88
C GLY A 51 -13.06 -7.96 0.89
N LEU A 52 -12.70 -8.82 -0.08
CA LEU A 52 -11.33 -9.30 -0.26
C LEU A 52 -10.36 -8.13 -0.51
N PHE A 53 -10.70 -7.19 -1.39
CA PHE A 53 -9.83 -6.03 -1.68
C PHE A 53 -9.64 -5.13 -0.45
N ALA A 54 -10.71 -4.89 0.32
CA ALA A 54 -10.63 -4.16 1.57
C ALA A 54 -9.71 -4.86 2.61
N PHE A 55 -9.80 -6.19 2.70
CA PHE A 55 -8.93 -6.97 3.57
C PHE A 55 -7.46 -6.93 3.13
N ILE A 56 -7.20 -7.13 1.82
CA ILE A 56 -5.84 -7.06 1.25
C ILE A 56 -5.19 -5.72 1.59
N LEU A 57 -5.90 -4.60 1.40
CA LEU A 57 -5.38 -3.27 1.73
C LEU A 57 -5.03 -3.15 3.21
N THR A 58 -5.97 -3.52 4.08
CA THR A 58 -5.78 -3.45 5.52
C THR A 58 -4.59 -4.29 5.97
N PHE A 59 -4.48 -5.51 5.46
CA PHE A 59 -3.37 -6.41 5.76
C PHE A 59 -2.02 -5.84 5.30
N LEU A 60 -1.91 -5.42 4.04
CA LEU A 60 -0.65 -4.92 3.48
C LEU A 60 -0.19 -3.64 4.20
N LEU A 61 -1.09 -2.67 4.42
CA LEU A 61 -0.78 -1.43 5.13
C LEU A 61 -0.32 -1.71 6.56
N SER A 62 -1.05 -2.56 7.29
CA SER A 62 -0.73 -2.90 8.69
C SER A 62 0.56 -3.70 8.82
N SER A 63 0.84 -4.61 7.88
CA SER A 63 2.05 -5.44 7.89
C SER A 63 3.36 -4.65 7.80
N THR A 64 3.32 -3.40 7.32
CA THR A 64 4.51 -2.55 7.23
C THR A 64 4.85 -1.84 8.54
N ILE A 65 3.94 -1.81 9.52
CA ILE A 65 4.16 -1.18 10.83
C ILE A 65 5.31 -1.86 11.57
N ASP A 66 5.51 -3.17 11.37
CA ASP A 66 6.61 -3.94 11.97
C ASP A 66 8.01 -3.43 11.58
N ALA A 67 8.12 -2.65 10.51
CA ALA A 67 9.39 -2.02 10.10
C ALA A 67 9.71 -0.73 10.87
N LEU A 68 8.74 -0.17 11.59
CA LEU A 68 8.91 1.04 12.41
C LEU A 68 10.11 1.00 13.38
N PRO A 69 10.32 -0.04 14.21
CA PRO A 69 11.45 -0.08 15.14
C PRO A 69 12.80 -0.06 14.42
N ILE A 70 12.87 -0.67 13.23
CA ILE A 70 14.09 -0.69 12.40
C ILE A 70 14.40 0.73 11.93
N PHE A 71 13.42 1.46 11.41
CA PHE A 71 13.64 2.83 10.97
C PHE A 71 13.95 3.79 12.12
N LEU A 72 13.42 3.54 13.33
CA LEU A 72 13.79 4.30 14.52
C LEU A 72 15.26 4.08 14.88
N GLN A 73 15.75 2.84 14.81
CA GLN A 73 17.16 2.51 15.04
C GLN A 73 18.06 3.09 13.94
N GLU A 74 17.68 2.97 12.67
CA GLU A 74 18.42 3.55 11.54
C GLU A 74 18.55 5.08 11.67
N ARG A 75 17.50 5.76 12.15
CA ARG A 75 17.53 7.20 12.41
C ARG A 75 18.60 7.58 13.43
N GLU A 76 18.76 6.82 14.51
CA GLU A 76 19.80 7.09 15.51
C GLU A 76 21.22 6.91 14.93
N ILE A 77 21.41 5.88 14.11
CA ILE A 77 22.67 5.64 13.39
C ILE A 77 22.94 6.80 12.41
N LEU A 78 21.93 7.22 11.64
CA LEU A 78 22.00 8.34 10.72
C LEU A 78 22.44 9.63 11.44
N MET A 79 21.87 9.93 12.60
CA MET A 79 22.21 11.12 13.37
C MET A 79 23.69 11.12 13.79
N LYS A 80 24.20 9.98 14.28
CA LYS A 80 25.61 9.81 14.66
C LYS A 80 26.57 9.90 13.47
N GLU A 81 26.23 9.25 12.35
CA GLU A 81 27.08 9.25 11.15
C GLU A 81 27.06 10.61 10.44
N THR A 82 25.96 11.36 10.53
CA THR A 82 25.87 12.73 10.00
C THR A 82 26.65 13.72 10.86
N SER A 83 26.61 13.58 12.19
CA SER A 83 27.39 14.45 13.09
C SER A 83 28.89 14.25 12.95
N SER A 84 29.34 13.04 12.59
CA SER A 84 30.74 12.77 12.25
C SER A 84 31.13 13.18 10.82
N GLY A 85 30.21 13.78 10.05
CA GLY A 85 30.46 14.20 8.66
C GLY A 85 30.57 13.08 7.63
N SER A 86 30.16 11.85 7.96
CA SER A 86 30.36 10.67 7.10
C SER A 86 29.56 10.72 5.80
N TYR A 87 28.33 11.25 5.83
CA TYR A 87 27.51 11.50 4.63
C TYR A 87 26.35 12.48 4.90
N ARG A 88 25.73 12.97 3.83
CA ARG A 88 24.58 13.89 3.87
C ARG A 88 23.25 13.14 4.01
N VAL A 89 22.29 13.73 4.71
CA VAL A 89 20.91 13.21 4.87
C VAL A 89 20.22 12.93 3.51
N SER A 90 20.50 13.74 2.49
CA SER A 90 19.96 13.53 1.14
C SER A 90 20.45 12.23 0.50
N SER A 91 21.71 11.86 0.74
CA SER A 91 22.29 10.61 0.24
C SER A 91 21.66 9.40 0.92
N TYR A 92 21.33 9.51 2.21
CA TYR A 92 20.57 8.49 2.94
C TYR A 92 19.15 8.35 2.40
N ALA A 93 18.41 9.45 2.28
CA ALA A 93 17.01 9.42 1.84
C ALA A 93 16.85 8.79 0.44
N LEU A 94 17.74 9.13 -0.49
CA LEU A 94 17.75 8.55 -1.84
C LEU A 94 18.17 7.07 -1.83
N ALA A 95 19.20 6.70 -1.06
CA ALA A 95 19.62 5.31 -0.96
C ALA A 95 18.54 4.43 -0.33
N ASN A 96 17.91 4.89 0.75
CA ASN A 96 16.79 4.20 1.39
C ASN A 96 15.60 4.07 0.43
N GLY A 97 15.22 5.13 -0.28
CA GLY A 97 14.13 5.08 -1.27
C GLY A 97 14.36 4.03 -2.37
N LEU A 98 15.57 4.00 -2.95
CA LEU A 98 15.89 3.13 -4.09
C LEU A 98 16.09 1.66 -3.71
N VAL A 99 16.70 1.38 -2.56
CA VAL A 99 17.01 0.00 -2.16
C VAL A 99 15.74 -0.80 -1.81
N TYR A 100 14.70 -0.13 -1.29
CA TYR A 100 13.44 -0.79 -0.96
C TYR A 100 12.56 -1.10 -2.18
N LEU A 101 12.74 -0.44 -3.33
CA LEU A 101 11.94 -0.70 -4.54
C LEU A 101 11.95 -2.17 -4.99
N PRO A 102 13.12 -2.80 -5.26
CA PRO A 102 13.17 -4.19 -5.71
C PRO A 102 12.73 -5.17 -4.61
N PHE A 103 13.02 -4.85 -3.35
CA PHE A 103 12.63 -5.67 -2.21
C PHE A 103 11.12 -5.78 -2.06
N LEU A 104 10.43 -4.64 -2.12
CA LEU A 104 8.97 -4.61 -2.02
C LEU A 104 8.31 -5.23 -3.25
N LEU A 105 8.97 -5.19 -4.42
CA LEU A 105 8.49 -5.87 -5.62
C LEU A 105 8.49 -7.38 -5.44
N ILE A 106 9.55 -7.94 -4.84
CA ILE A 106 9.61 -9.39 -4.53
C ILE A 106 8.48 -9.78 -3.57
N LEU A 107 8.27 -9.00 -2.49
CA LEU A 107 7.17 -9.25 -1.55
C LEU A 107 5.80 -9.15 -2.23
N ALA A 108 5.60 -8.15 -3.11
CA ALA A 108 4.37 -7.99 -3.88
C ALA A 108 4.10 -9.21 -4.77
N ILE A 109 5.12 -9.71 -5.47
CA ILE A 109 5.02 -10.92 -6.31
C ILE A 109 4.62 -12.13 -5.47
N LEU A 110 5.30 -12.36 -4.35
CA LEU A 110 5.06 -13.51 -3.47
C LEU A 110 3.66 -13.51 -2.85
N PHE A 111 3.11 -12.33 -2.56
CA PHE A 111 1.74 -12.19 -2.08
C PHE A 111 0.73 -12.36 -3.22
N THR A 112 0.98 -11.72 -4.36
CA THR A 112 0.04 -11.61 -5.48
C THR A 112 -0.13 -12.92 -6.23
N VAL A 113 0.96 -13.63 -6.54
CA VAL A 113 0.91 -14.85 -7.35
C VAL A 113 -0.03 -15.91 -6.76
N PRO A 114 0.13 -16.41 -5.52
CA PRO A 114 -0.77 -17.41 -4.98
C PRO A 114 -2.20 -16.86 -4.85
N LEU A 115 -2.36 -15.64 -4.35
CA LEU A 115 -3.69 -15.05 -4.11
C LEU A 115 -4.49 -14.93 -5.42
N TYR A 116 -3.89 -14.35 -6.47
CA TYR A 116 -4.59 -14.05 -7.71
C TYR A 116 -5.10 -15.32 -8.42
N TRP A 117 -4.25 -16.34 -8.48
CA TRP A 117 -4.56 -17.59 -9.17
C TRP A 117 -5.50 -18.49 -8.36
N ILE A 118 -5.38 -18.53 -7.03
CA ILE A 118 -6.28 -19.35 -6.20
C ILE A 118 -7.68 -18.74 -6.15
N VAL A 119 -7.81 -17.41 -6.02
CA VAL A 119 -9.11 -16.72 -6.01
C VAL A 119 -9.83 -16.81 -7.36
N GLY A 120 -9.08 -16.95 -8.46
CA GLY A 120 -9.66 -16.97 -9.81
C GLY A 120 -10.15 -15.60 -10.26
N LEU A 121 -9.38 -14.55 -9.94
CA LEU A 121 -9.62 -13.19 -10.46
C LEU A 121 -9.46 -13.14 -11.99
N ASN A 122 -9.69 -11.98 -12.60
CA ASN A 122 -9.65 -11.80 -14.05
C ASN A 122 -8.44 -12.47 -14.74
N GLN A 123 -8.65 -13.47 -15.60
CA GLN A 123 -7.56 -14.26 -16.18
C GLN A 123 -6.69 -13.50 -17.22
N ASN A 124 -7.03 -12.26 -17.54
CA ASN A 124 -6.25 -11.45 -18.46
C ASN A 124 -4.88 -11.10 -17.87
N PHE A 125 -3.81 -11.33 -18.64
CA PHE A 125 -2.44 -11.05 -18.21
C PHE A 125 -2.22 -9.57 -17.83
N THR A 126 -2.85 -8.64 -18.57
CA THR A 126 -2.80 -7.21 -18.27
C THR A 126 -3.47 -6.89 -16.92
N ALA A 127 -4.55 -7.58 -16.57
CA ALA A 127 -5.23 -7.40 -15.28
C ALA A 127 -4.38 -7.92 -14.11
N PHE A 128 -3.66 -9.02 -14.31
CA PHE A 128 -2.68 -9.53 -13.34
C PHE A 128 -1.54 -8.52 -13.11
N LEU A 129 -0.94 -7.98 -14.19
CA LEU A 129 0.14 -7.00 -14.07
C LEU A 129 -0.31 -5.71 -13.37
N ASN A 130 -1.51 -5.22 -13.68
CA ASN A 130 -2.07 -4.05 -13.01
C ASN A 130 -2.33 -4.32 -11.53
N PHE A 131 -2.84 -5.50 -11.19
CA PHE A 131 -3.05 -5.91 -9.80
C PHE A 131 -1.71 -5.97 -9.04
N LEU A 132 -0.68 -6.59 -9.64
CA LEU A 132 0.67 -6.63 -9.07
C LEU A 132 1.26 -5.22 -8.87
N LEU A 133 1.07 -4.33 -9.85
CA LEU A 133 1.49 -2.93 -9.75
C LEU A 133 0.81 -2.22 -8.59
N LEU A 134 -0.50 -2.40 -8.40
CA LEU A 134 -1.24 -1.83 -7.27
C LEU A 134 -0.70 -2.35 -5.93
N ILE A 135 -0.52 -3.66 -5.78
CA ILE A 135 0.04 -4.28 -4.56
C ILE A 135 1.42 -3.71 -4.24
N TRP A 136 2.28 -3.59 -5.25
CA TRP A 136 3.61 -2.99 -5.08
C TRP A 136 3.55 -1.53 -4.65
N LEU A 137 2.67 -0.73 -5.25
CA LEU A 137 2.48 0.67 -4.88
C LEU A 137 1.86 0.83 -3.48
N ILE A 138 0.95 -0.06 -3.07
CA ILE A 138 0.41 -0.09 -1.70
C ILE A 138 1.54 -0.31 -0.70
N LEU A 139 2.36 -1.35 -0.92
CA LEU A 139 3.50 -1.64 -0.05
C LEU A 139 4.51 -0.48 0.00
N TYR A 140 4.76 0.18 -1.13
CA TYR A 140 5.69 1.31 -1.16
C TYR A 140 5.13 2.59 -0.51
N THR A 141 3.82 2.82 -0.65
CA THR A 141 3.11 3.90 0.04
C THR A 141 3.14 3.67 1.55
N ALA A 142 2.79 2.46 1.98
CA ALA A 142 2.80 2.05 3.38
C ALA A 142 4.20 2.20 4.01
N ASN A 143 5.25 1.71 3.33
CA ASN A 143 6.63 1.89 3.75
C ASN A 143 7.03 3.38 3.85
N SER A 144 6.60 4.21 2.89
CA SER A 144 6.90 5.65 2.91
C SER A 144 6.20 6.37 4.06
N VAL A 145 4.99 5.97 4.42
CA VAL A 145 4.27 6.46 5.61
C VAL A 145 5.03 6.08 6.88
N VAL A 146 5.44 4.81 7.02
CA VAL A 146 6.21 4.36 8.20
C VAL A 146 7.53 5.11 8.32
N VAL A 147 8.25 5.34 7.21
CA VAL A 147 9.49 6.14 7.18
C VAL A 147 9.26 7.62 7.52
N CYS A 148 8.11 8.18 7.15
CA CYS A 148 7.74 9.54 7.52
C CYS A 148 7.47 9.64 9.03
N PHE A 149 6.66 8.73 9.57
CA PHE A 149 6.32 8.74 10.99
C PHE A 149 7.50 8.35 11.88
N SER A 150 8.39 7.46 11.45
CA SER A 150 9.62 7.14 12.19
C SER A 150 10.55 8.36 12.34
N ALA A 151 10.54 9.28 11.37
CA ALA A 151 11.26 10.55 11.48
C ALA A 151 10.61 11.52 12.47
N LEU A 152 9.27 11.52 12.57
CA LEU A 152 8.49 12.40 13.45
C LEU A 152 8.51 11.96 14.92
N VAL A 153 8.17 10.70 15.17
CA VAL A 153 7.81 10.21 16.51
C VAL A 153 9.02 9.99 17.41
N PRO A 154 8.90 10.15 18.73
CA PRO A 154 10.03 9.97 19.64
C PRO A 154 10.42 8.49 19.79
N ASN A 155 9.43 7.59 19.92
CA ASN A 155 9.62 6.19 20.22
C ASN A 155 8.59 5.29 19.50
N PHE A 156 8.78 3.98 19.62
CA PHE A 156 7.96 2.96 18.97
C PHE A 156 6.49 3.02 19.41
N ILE A 157 6.20 3.21 20.70
CA ILE A 157 4.83 3.21 21.23
C ILE A 157 4.00 4.31 20.57
N VAL A 158 4.51 5.55 20.58
CA VAL A 158 3.83 6.69 19.94
C VAL A 158 3.72 6.49 18.43
N GLY A 159 4.77 6.00 17.79
CA GLY A 159 4.75 5.71 16.35
C GLY A 159 3.70 4.70 15.95
N ASN A 160 3.62 3.58 16.67
CA ASN A 160 2.65 2.52 16.41
C ASN A 160 1.22 3.02 16.57
N SER A 161 0.92 3.74 17.66
CA SER A 161 -0.42 4.31 17.89
C SER A 161 -0.84 5.29 16.80
N VAL A 162 0.06 6.18 16.38
CA VAL A 162 -0.25 7.19 15.34
C VAL A 162 -0.45 6.53 13.98
N ILE A 163 0.43 5.60 13.58
CA ILE A 163 0.31 4.92 12.28
C ILE A 163 -0.95 4.06 12.24
N ALA A 164 -1.25 3.31 13.31
CA ALA A 164 -2.48 2.54 13.43
C ALA A 164 -3.74 3.43 13.34
N GLY A 165 -3.71 4.59 14.00
CA GLY A 165 -4.78 5.59 13.90
C GLY A 165 -4.97 6.13 12.48
N VAL A 166 -3.87 6.43 11.77
CA VAL A 166 -3.90 6.89 10.37
C VAL A 166 -4.45 5.81 9.44
N ILE A 167 -4.02 4.56 9.59
CA ILE A 167 -4.52 3.43 8.80
C ILE A 167 -6.01 3.19 9.07
N GLY A 168 -6.42 3.13 10.34
CA GLY A 168 -7.82 2.94 10.72
C GLY A 168 -8.73 4.06 10.22
N SER A 169 -8.30 5.32 10.36
CA SER A 169 -9.04 6.48 9.84
C SER A 169 -9.12 6.43 8.31
N SER A 170 -8.01 6.10 7.64
CA SER A 170 -8.00 5.97 6.18
C SER A 170 -8.92 4.85 5.69
N PHE A 171 -9.03 3.74 6.46
CA PHE A 171 -9.91 2.64 6.11
C PHE A 171 -11.39 3.03 6.20
N LEU A 172 -11.78 3.81 7.21
CA LEU A 172 -13.14 4.35 7.32
C LEU A 172 -13.52 5.18 6.09
N PHE A 173 -12.62 6.06 5.63
CA PHE A 173 -12.83 6.93 4.47
C PHE A 173 -12.37 6.31 3.13
N SER A 174 -12.23 4.99 3.06
CA SER A 174 -11.75 4.28 1.85
C SER A 174 -12.76 4.25 0.70
N GLY A 175 -14.05 4.48 0.96
CA GLY A 175 -15.14 4.20 0.04
C GLY A 175 -15.74 2.80 0.19
N TYR A 176 -15.18 1.95 1.06
CA TYR A 176 -15.74 0.61 1.36
C TYR A 176 -16.91 0.65 2.34
N PHE A 177 -16.81 1.43 3.43
CA PHE A 177 -17.85 1.49 4.47
C PHE A 177 -18.94 2.52 4.18
N ILE A 178 -18.55 3.63 3.57
CA ILE A 178 -19.42 4.76 3.27
C ILE A 178 -19.09 5.18 1.85
N SER A 179 -20.12 5.19 0.98
CA SER A 179 -19.94 5.67 -0.40
C SER A 179 -19.58 7.16 -0.38
N ASN A 180 -18.77 7.59 -1.36
CA ASN A 180 -18.26 8.96 -1.46
C ASN A 180 -19.38 10.02 -1.46
N HIS A 181 -20.56 9.67 -2.01
CA HIS A 181 -21.72 10.57 -2.09
C HIS A 181 -22.39 10.83 -0.74
N GLU A 182 -22.24 9.91 0.22
CA GLU A 182 -22.85 10.00 1.54
C GLU A 182 -21.93 10.64 2.59
N ILE A 183 -20.65 10.84 2.26
CA ILE A 183 -19.69 11.46 3.17
C ILE A 183 -20.06 12.93 3.36
N PRO A 184 -20.25 13.40 4.61
CA PRO A 184 -20.54 14.81 4.86
C PRO A 184 -19.45 15.73 4.29
N LYS A 185 -19.85 16.87 3.69
CA LYS A 185 -18.94 17.80 2.98
C LYS A 185 -17.71 18.23 3.79
N TYR A 186 -17.82 18.28 5.11
CA TYR A 186 -16.71 18.66 5.98
C TYR A 186 -15.69 17.53 6.22
N TRP A 187 -16.05 16.26 6.00
CA TRP A 187 -15.15 15.09 6.09
C TRP A 187 -14.61 14.62 4.74
N ILE A 188 -15.11 15.15 3.63
CA ILE A 188 -14.72 14.71 2.27
C ILE A 188 -13.20 14.80 2.02
N PHE A 189 -12.51 15.74 2.67
CA PHE A 189 -11.06 15.88 2.53
C PHE A 189 -10.30 14.64 3.05
N MET A 190 -10.81 13.97 4.08
CA MET A 190 -10.23 12.72 4.60
C MET A 190 -10.36 11.58 3.60
N HIS A 191 -11.43 11.56 2.80
CA HIS A 191 -11.57 10.61 1.70
C HIS A 191 -10.47 10.80 0.64
N TYR A 192 -10.20 12.04 0.24
CA TYR A 192 -9.11 12.31 -0.72
C TYR A 192 -7.70 12.13 -0.15
N LEU A 193 -7.53 12.25 1.18
CA LEU A 193 -6.26 12.00 1.86
C LEU A 193 -6.05 10.51 2.21
N SER A 194 -7.11 9.70 2.14
CA SER A 194 -7.06 8.28 2.51
C SER A 194 -6.04 7.51 1.68
N LEU A 195 -5.20 6.74 2.37
CA LEU A 195 -4.27 5.79 1.75
C LEU A 195 -4.97 4.59 1.11
N PHE A 196 -6.24 4.36 1.45
CA PHE A 196 -7.03 3.23 0.97
C PHE A 196 -7.81 3.57 -0.31
N LYS A 197 -8.28 4.81 -0.45
CA LYS A 197 -9.20 5.20 -1.54
C LYS A 197 -8.67 4.79 -2.92
N TYR A 198 -7.52 5.34 -3.32
CA TYR A 198 -6.98 5.17 -4.66
C TYR A 198 -6.63 3.72 -5.01
N PRO A 199 -5.97 2.94 -4.14
CA PRO A 199 -5.73 1.54 -4.46
C PRO A 199 -7.00 0.68 -4.39
N PHE A 200 -7.97 1.01 -3.54
CA PHE A 200 -9.27 0.34 -3.50
C PHE A 200 -10.04 0.54 -4.81
N GLU A 201 -10.19 1.79 -5.25
CA GLU A 201 -10.76 2.13 -6.56
C GLU A 201 -9.98 1.45 -7.70
N GLY A 202 -8.65 1.40 -7.60
CA GLY A 202 -7.79 0.68 -8.55
C GLY A 202 -8.11 -0.81 -8.65
N PHE A 203 -8.34 -1.50 -7.53
CA PHE A 203 -8.74 -2.91 -7.54
C PHE A 203 -10.12 -3.13 -8.15
N LEU A 204 -11.09 -2.27 -7.80
CA LEU A 204 -12.43 -2.33 -8.36
C LEU A 204 -12.41 -2.14 -9.88
N ILE A 205 -11.69 -1.11 -10.38
CA ILE A 205 -11.53 -0.88 -11.81
C ILE A 205 -10.81 -2.06 -12.48
N ASN A 206 -9.81 -2.67 -11.83
CA ASN A 206 -9.08 -3.78 -12.44
C ASN A 206 -9.93 -5.05 -12.59
N GLU A 207 -10.81 -5.33 -11.63
CA GLU A 207 -11.63 -6.54 -11.62
C GLU A 207 -12.93 -6.37 -12.40
N PHE A 208 -13.60 -5.22 -12.24
CA PHE A 208 -14.94 -5.01 -12.79
C PHE A 208 -14.97 -4.29 -14.15
N SER A 209 -13.90 -3.58 -14.54
CA SER A 209 -13.84 -2.94 -15.86
C SER A 209 -13.76 -3.98 -16.97
N ASN A 210 -14.55 -3.81 -18.04
CA ASN A 210 -14.63 -4.73 -19.17
C ASN A 210 -15.02 -6.17 -18.79
N SER A 211 -15.57 -6.38 -17.59
CA SER A 211 -16.07 -7.68 -17.19
C SER A 211 -17.37 -7.98 -17.95
N LYS A 212 -17.32 -8.98 -18.83
CA LYS A 212 -18.51 -9.50 -19.54
C LYS A 212 -19.42 -10.31 -18.61
N LYS A 213 -19.00 -10.56 -17.37
CA LYS A 213 -19.76 -11.33 -16.39
C LYS A 213 -20.94 -10.50 -15.92
N CYS A 214 -22.13 -11.05 -16.09
CA CYS A 214 -23.31 -10.46 -15.51
C CYS A 214 -23.38 -10.78 -14.01
N LEU A 215 -23.70 -9.79 -13.19
CA LEU A 215 -23.80 -9.95 -11.75
C LEU A 215 -25.22 -10.31 -11.32
N GLU A 216 -26.22 -9.86 -12.08
CA GLU A 216 -27.62 -10.13 -11.82
C GLU A 216 -28.41 -10.31 -13.11
N TYR A 217 -29.18 -11.40 -13.18
CA TYR A 217 -30.08 -11.69 -14.27
C TYR A 217 -31.53 -11.50 -13.81
N MET A 218 -32.32 -10.72 -14.56
CA MET A 218 -33.78 -10.69 -14.43
C MET A 218 -34.39 -11.13 -15.74
N PHE A 219 -35.33 -12.07 -15.71
CA PHE A 219 -36.01 -12.61 -16.88
C PHE A 219 -35.06 -13.09 -18.01
N GLY A 220 -33.90 -13.63 -17.64
CA GLY A 220 -32.89 -14.11 -18.59
C GLY A 220 -32.05 -13.01 -19.26
N ALA A 221 -32.31 -11.74 -18.96
CA ALA A 221 -31.51 -10.60 -19.39
C ALA A 221 -30.56 -10.15 -18.28
N CYS A 222 -29.36 -9.70 -18.65
CA CYS A 222 -28.40 -9.14 -17.71
C CYS A 222 -28.82 -7.73 -17.29
N VAL A 223 -29.13 -7.52 -16.01
CA VAL A 223 -29.59 -6.22 -15.48
C VAL A 223 -28.44 -5.39 -14.93
N MET A 224 -27.48 -6.02 -14.27
CA MET A 224 -26.34 -5.33 -13.65
C MET A 224 -25.01 -5.97 -14.08
N LYS A 225 -24.12 -5.14 -14.63
CA LYS A 225 -22.71 -5.51 -14.89
C LYS A 225 -21.80 -4.84 -13.86
N GLY A 226 -20.58 -5.36 -13.72
CA GLY A 226 -19.55 -4.73 -12.88
C GLY A 226 -19.24 -3.28 -13.28
N GLU A 227 -19.40 -2.92 -14.55
CA GLU A 227 -19.23 -1.54 -15.02
C GLU A 227 -20.31 -0.59 -14.51
N ASP A 228 -21.53 -1.09 -14.26
CA ASP A 228 -22.62 -0.27 -13.76
C ASP A 228 -22.40 0.08 -12.28
N ILE A 229 -21.86 -0.87 -11.49
CA ILE A 229 -21.39 -0.63 -10.11
C ILE A 229 -20.30 0.45 -10.07
N LEU A 230 -19.33 0.39 -11.00
CA LEU A 230 -18.27 1.40 -11.08
C LEU A 230 -18.83 2.80 -11.41
N LYS A 231 -19.84 2.88 -12.28
CA LYS A 231 -20.49 4.15 -12.63
C LYS A 231 -21.34 4.71 -11.50
N GLU A 232 -22.04 3.85 -10.78
CA GLU A 232 -22.88 4.22 -9.65
C GLU A 232 -22.04 4.81 -8.51
N GLU A 233 -20.88 4.23 -8.23
CA GLU A 233 -19.90 4.78 -7.27
C GLU A 233 -19.10 5.99 -7.80
N GLY A 234 -19.32 6.41 -9.05
CA GLY A 234 -18.65 7.55 -9.66
C GLY A 234 -17.20 7.30 -10.06
N TYR A 235 -16.75 6.05 -10.17
CA TYR A 235 -15.41 5.68 -10.60
C TYR A 235 -15.31 5.77 -12.13
N GLY A 236 -14.44 6.66 -12.63
CA GLY A 236 -14.31 7.03 -14.05
C GLY A 236 -13.75 5.98 -15.02
N GLY A 237 -13.97 4.69 -14.77
CA GLY A 237 -13.57 3.58 -15.63
C GLY A 237 -12.05 3.50 -15.87
N GLU A 238 -11.63 3.11 -17.08
CA GLU A 238 -10.22 2.88 -17.40
C GLU A 238 -9.34 4.14 -17.34
N SER A 239 -9.89 5.33 -17.62
CA SER A 239 -9.15 6.59 -17.53
C SER A 239 -8.70 6.91 -16.10
N SER A 240 -9.49 6.49 -15.11
CA SER A 240 -9.16 6.69 -13.70
C SER A 240 -8.04 5.77 -13.19
N ARG A 241 -7.76 4.65 -13.88
CA ARG A 241 -6.70 3.69 -13.49
C ARG A 241 -5.34 4.38 -13.32
N TRP A 242 -4.93 5.14 -14.34
CA TRP A 242 -3.64 5.86 -14.34
C TRP A 242 -3.66 7.08 -13.43
N LYS A 243 -4.83 7.70 -13.22
CA LYS A 243 -4.97 8.79 -12.24
C LYS A 243 -4.71 8.27 -10.82
N ASN A 244 -5.28 7.12 -10.46
CA ASN A 244 -5.08 6.51 -9.14
C ASN A 244 -3.61 6.13 -8.92
N VAL A 245 -2.96 5.51 -9.91
CA VAL A 245 -1.53 5.22 -9.87
C VAL A 245 -0.70 6.50 -9.70
N GLY A 246 -1.03 7.56 -10.45
CA GLY A 246 -0.35 8.87 -10.34
C GLY A 246 -0.49 9.50 -8.96
N VAL A 247 -1.67 9.43 -8.34
CA VAL A 247 -1.89 9.95 -6.99
C VAL A 247 -1.14 9.12 -5.94
N MET A 248 -1.12 7.79 -6.07
CA MET A 248 -0.33 6.93 -5.17
C MET A 248 1.16 7.26 -5.24
N LEU A 249 1.71 7.45 -6.45
CA LEU A 249 3.09 7.90 -6.64
C LEU A 249 3.32 9.28 -6.01
N SER A 250 2.37 10.21 -6.16
CA SER A 250 2.43 11.51 -5.49
C SER A 250 2.51 11.37 -3.97
N PHE A 251 1.68 10.51 -3.36
CA PHE A 251 1.74 10.25 -1.92
C PHE A 251 3.11 9.72 -1.49
N ILE A 252 3.67 8.76 -2.21
CA ILE A 252 5.02 8.24 -1.97
C ILE A 252 6.03 9.38 -1.95
N PHE A 253 6.07 10.22 -2.99
CA PHE A 253 7.02 11.34 -3.06
C PHE A 253 6.80 12.35 -1.94
N VAL A 254 5.55 12.69 -1.63
CA VAL A 254 5.21 13.65 -0.55
C VAL A 254 5.67 13.12 0.81
N TYR A 255 5.35 11.88 1.19
CA TYR A 255 5.78 11.32 2.48
C TYR A 255 7.29 11.17 2.57
N ARG A 256 7.97 10.81 1.48
CA ARG A 256 9.44 10.74 1.42
C ARG A 256 10.08 12.11 1.55
N PHE A 257 9.51 13.13 0.89
CA PHE A 257 9.98 14.50 0.97
C PHE A 257 9.80 15.08 2.38
N ILE A 258 8.63 14.88 2.99
CA ILE A 258 8.36 15.28 4.37
C ILE A 258 9.35 14.61 5.32
N SER A 259 9.54 13.29 5.20
CA SER A 259 10.55 12.54 5.98
C SER A 259 11.96 13.14 5.83
N TYR A 260 12.38 13.43 4.59
CA TYR A 260 13.67 14.07 4.32
C TYR A 260 13.82 15.42 5.02
N VAL A 261 12.81 16.30 4.95
CA VAL A 261 12.84 17.61 5.60
C VAL A 261 12.97 17.48 7.11
N ILE A 262 12.20 16.57 7.73
CA ILE A 262 12.23 16.32 9.18
C ILE A 262 13.60 15.76 9.61
N LEU A 263 14.13 14.78 8.88
CA LEU A 263 15.45 14.21 9.17
C LEU A 263 16.54 15.28 9.04
N ARG A 264 16.48 16.13 8.01
CA ARG A 264 17.42 17.23 7.82
C ARG A 264 17.39 18.21 8.98
N TYR A 265 16.19 18.58 9.44
CA TYR A 265 16.01 19.49 10.58
C TYR A 265 16.57 18.87 11.88
N ARG A 266 16.26 17.60 12.15
CA ARG A 266 16.79 16.88 13.33
C ARG A 266 18.31 16.76 13.31
N CYS A 267 18.89 16.33 12.19
CA CYS A 267 20.35 16.21 12.05
C CYS A 267 21.05 17.56 12.21
N SER A 268 20.50 18.65 11.64
CA SER A 268 21.08 19.98 11.80
C SER A 268 21.11 20.45 13.26
N ARG A 269 20.13 20.05 14.07
CA ARG A 269 20.05 20.44 15.48
C ARG A 269 21.01 19.63 16.36
N SER A 270 21.33 18.40 15.96
CA SER A 270 22.28 17.53 16.67
C SER A 270 23.75 17.87 16.44
N VAL A 271 24.08 18.66 15.41
CA VAL A 271 25.46 19.10 15.13
C VAL A 271 25.87 20.33 15.97
N ILE A 272 24.90 20.98 16.63
CA ILE A 272 25.10 22.25 17.37
C ILE A 272 25.45 22.01 18.86
N PHE A 273 25.51 20.76 19.31
CA PHE A 273 25.93 20.35 20.66
C PHE A 273 27.10 19.38 20.58
#